data_AF-A0A438EN52-F1
#
_entry.id   AF-A0A438EN52-F1
#
_cell.length_a   1.000
_cell.length_b   1.000
_cell.length_c   1.000
_cell.angle_alpha   90.00
_cell.angle_beta   90.00
_cell.angle_gamma   90.00
#
_symmetry.space_group_name_H-M   'P 1'
#
loop_
_entity.id
_entity.type
_entity.pdbx_description
1 polymer ?
#
loop_
_entity_poly.entity_id
_entity_poly.type
_entity_poly.pdbx_seq_one_letter_code
_entity_poly.pdbx_strand_id
1 'polypeptide(L)'
;MQQELAALKANGTWSLQALPPRKKLIGCKWVYKIKFKFDGNVECYKAILVARGYNQVEGLDYHETFAPVVKLVTIRLLLVIVSS
;
A
#
# COMPACT_ATOMS: atom_id res chain seq x y z
N MET A 1 -7.26 10.55 -12.46
CA MET A 1 -7.96 10.31 -11.18
C MET A 1 -9.09 9.29 -11.32
N GLN A 2 -10.03 9.43 -12.27
CA GLN A 2 -11.11 8.43 -12.44
C GLN A 2 -10.63 7.06 -12.90
N GLN A 3 -9.62 7.02 -13.78
CA GLN A 3 -9.04 5.77 -14.28
C GLN A 3 -8.37 4.96 -13.15
N GLU A 4 -7.67 5.61 -12.22
CA GLU A 4 -7.06 4.95 -11.06
C GLU A 4 -8.13 4.44 -10.08
N LEU A 5 -9.19 5.22 -9.85
CA LEU A 5 -10.30 4.78 -9.02
C LEU A 5 -11.02 3.57 -9.63
N ALA A 6 -11.16 3.53 -10.96
CA ALA A 6 -11.73 2.40 -11.68
C ALA A 6 -10.82 1.16 -11.58
N ALA A 7 -9.51 1.31 -11.73
CA ALA A 7 -8.54 0.22 -11.55
C ALA A 7 -8.57 -0.35 -10.11
N LEU A 8 -8.65 0.52 -9.11
CA LEU A 8 -8.77 0.11 -7.71
C LEU A 8 -10.08 -0.63 -7.43
N LYS A 9 -11.19 -0.21 -8.04
CA LYS A 9 -12.48 -0.93 -7.96
C LYS A 9 -12.39 -2.30 -8.63
N ALA A 10 -11.75 -2.37 -9.80
CA ALA A 10 -11.58 -3.62 -10.56
C ALA A 10 -10.72 -4.65 -9.79
N ASN A 11 -9.71 -4.20 -9.06
CA ASN A 11 -8.84 -5.08 -8.28
C ASN A 11 -9.52 -5.63 -7.00
N GLY A 12 -10.64 -5.06 -6.55
CA GLY A 12 -11.37 -5.54 -5.37
C GLY A 12 -10.58 -5.49 -4.06
N THR A 13 -9.49 -4.72 -4.00
CA THR A 13 -8.55 -4.72 -2.85
C THR A 13 -8.99 -3.83 -1.69
N TRP A 14 -10.11 -3.12 -1.80
CA TRP A 14 -10.59 -2.18 -0.77
C TRP A 14 -12.12 -2.10 -0.74
N SER A 15 -12.65 -1.83 0.43
CA SER A 15 -14.06 -1.49 0.65
C SER A 15 -14.17 -0.15 1.36
N LEU A 16 -15.18 0.64 1.01
CA LEU A 16 -15.46 1.89 1.72
C LEU A 16 -16.23 1.53 3.00
N GLN A 17 -15.67 1.84 4.16
CA GLN A 17 -16.31 1.59 5.45
C GLN A 17 -16.60 2.91 6.18
N ALA A 18 -17.74 2.97 6.89
CA ALA A 18 -18.03 4.07 7.77
C ALA A 18 -17.03 4.12 8.94
N LEU A 19 -16.67 5.34 9.38
CA LEU A 19 -15.77 5.52 10.50
C LEU A 19 -16.43 4.95 11.78
N PRO A 20 -15.78 4.00 12.47
CA PRO A 20 -16.34 3.45 13.71
C PRO A 20 -16.44 4.53 14.80
N PRO A 21 -17.43 4.42 15.71
CA PRO A 21 -17.63 5.39 16.77
C PRO A 21 -16.38 5.50 17.65
N ARG A 22 -16.04 6.73 18.06
CA ARG A 22 -14.88 7.09 18.88
C ARG A 22 -13.50 6.90 18.22
N LYS A 23 -13.41 6.59 16.93
CA LYS A 23 -12.14 6.66 16.19
C LYS A 23 -11.99 7.99 15.47
N LYS A 24 -10.75 8.48 15.41
CA LYS A 24 -10.39 9.69 14.65
C LYS A 24 -10.01 9.28 13.23
N LEU A 25 -10.56 9.96 12.23
CA LEU A 25 -10.19 9.72 10.84
C LEU A 25 -8.74 10.17 10.61
N ILE A 26 -7.91 9.26 10.09
CA ILE A 26 -6.58 9.62 9.59
C ILE A 26 -6.77 10.22 8.20
N GLY A 27 -6.39 11.48 8.04
CA GLY A 27 -6.40 12.12 6.73
C GLY A 27 -5.43 11.43 5.77
N CYS A 28 -5.72 11.46 4.47
CA CYS A 28 -4.81 11.00 3.42
C CYS A 28 -4.34 12.17 2.54
N LYS A 29 -3.31 11.93 1.72
CA LYS A 29 -2.83 12.86 0.71
C LYS A 29 -2.34 12.06 -0.50
N TRP A 30 -2.60 12.60 -1.69
CA TRP A 30 -2.01 12.09 -2.92
C TRP A 30 -0.59 12.61 -3.09
N VAL A 31 0.34 11.71 -3.37
CA VAL A 31 1.71 12.00 -3.76
C VAL A 31 1.86 11.65 -5.23
N TYR A 32 2.15 12.66 -6.04
CA TYR A 32 2.41 12.51 -7.46
C TYR A 32 3.92 12.54 -7.69
N LYS A 33 4.44 11.59 -8.45
CA LYS A 33 5.84 11.51 -8.83
C LYS A 33 5.96 11.09 -10.29
N ILE A 34 6.73 11.84 -11.06
CA ILE A 34 7.10 11.44 -12.42
C ILE A 34 8.39 10.63 -12.32
N LYS A 35 8.39 9.43 -12.90
CA LYS A 35 9.60 8.64 -13.11
C LYS A 35 10.11 8.92 -14.52
N PHE A 36 11.38 9.27 -14.61
CA PHE A 36 12.08 9.47 -15.88
C PHE A 36 12.97 8.26 -16.15
N LYS A 37 13.12 7.94 -17.43
CA LYS A 37 14.12 6.99 -17.94
C LYS A 37 15.50 7.62 -17.85
N PHE A 38 16.53 6.80 -18.03
CA PHE A 38 17.91 7.28 -18.11
C PHE A 38 18.10 8.34 -19.20
N ASP A 39 17.37 8.23 -20.31
CA ASP A 39 17.41 9.17 -21.44
C ASP A 39 16.61 10.47 -21.19
N GLY A 40 16.11 10.71 -19.97
CA GLY A 40 15.34 11.89 -19.60
C GLY A 40 13.86 11.89 -20.03
N ASN A 41 13.44 10.91 -20.84
CA ASN A 41 12.03 10.74 -21.21
C ASN A 41 11.17 10.23 -20.05
N VAL A 42 9.88 10.57 -20.04
CA VAL A 42 8.95 10.09 -19.01
C VAL A 42 8.75 8.57 -19.15
N GLU A 43 9.06 7.83 -18.09
CA GLU A 43 8.79 6.40 -17.98
C GLU A 43 7.36 6.16 -17.49
N CYS A 44 6.99 6.84 -16.39
CA CYS A 44 5.74 6.56 -15.69
C CYS A 44 5.29 7.75 -14.84
N TYR A 45 4.01 8.07 -14.90
CA TYR A 45 3.34 8.95 -13.93
C TYR A 45 2.85 8.11 -12.76
N LYS A 46 3.47 8.25 -11.60
CA LYS A 46 3.13 7.51 -10.39
C LYS A 46 2.26 8.39 -9.48
N ALA A 47 1.05 7.94 -9.16
CA ALA A 47 0.25 8.50 -8.07
C ALA A 47 0.12 7.49 -6.93
N ILE A 48 0.29 7.95 -5.69
CA ILE A 48 0.17 7.11 -4.50
C ILE A 48 -0.69 7.84 -3.48
N LEU A 49 -1.71 7.17 -2.97
CA LEU A 49 -2.48 7.66 -1.82
C LEU A 49 -1.75 7.23 -0.54
N VAL A 50 -1.34 8.21 0.27
CA VAL A 50 -0.57 7.96 1.50
C VAL A 50 -1.34 8.52 2.70
N ALA A 51 -1.38 7.77 3.80
CA ALA A 51 -1.91 8.25 5.07
C ALA A 51 -1.02 9.37 5.63
N ARG A 52 -1.64 10.39 6.25
CA ARG A 52 -0.91 11.47 6.92
C ARG A 52 -0.40 10.96 8.27
N GLY A 53 0.79 10.36 8.24
CA GLY A 53 1.38 9.63 9.37
C GLY A 53 1.58 10.44 10.66
N TYR A 54 1.68 11.77 10.59
CA TYR A 54 1.85 12.63 11.76
C TYR A 54 0.64 12.62 12.73
N ASN A 55 -0.51 12.08 12.31
CA ASN A 55 -1.69 11.91 13.14
C ASN A 55 -1.91 10.47 13.63
N GLN A 56 -0.98 9.55 13.31
CA GLN A 56 -1.08 8.15 13.71
C GLN A 56 -0.57 7.98 15.16
N VAL A 57 -1.29 7.21 15.96
CA VAL A 57 -0.94 6.91 17.35
C VAL A 57 -0.42 5.48 17.47
N GLU A 58 0.79 5.31 18.00
CA GLU A 58 1.38 4.00 18.30
C GLU A 58 0.46 3.17 19.20
N GLY A 59 0.31 1.88 18.89
CA GLY A 59 -0.60 0.97 19.61
C GLY A 59 -2.08 1.06 19.21
N LEU A 60 -2.52 2.14 18.56
CA LEU A 60 -3.90 2.32 18.06
C LEU A 60 -4.00 2.15 16.53
N ASP A 61 -3.06 2.75 15.79
CA ASP A 61 -3.07 2.81 14.32
C ASP A 61 -1.96 1.97 13.66
N TYR A 62 -1.00 1.48 14.46
CA TYR A 62 0.21 0.77 13.99
C TYR A 62 0.23 -0.74 14.31
N HIS A 63 -0.86 -1.30 14.85
CA HIS A 63 -0.83 -2.68 15.36
C HIS A 63 -0.75 -3.76 14.27
N GLU A 64 -1.17 -3.45 13.04
CA GLU A 64 -1.14 -4.39 11.93
C GLU A 64 -0.15 -3.92 10.85
N THR A 65 1.10 -4.32 11.00
CA THR A 65 2.10 -4.16 9.93
C THR A 65 1.88 -5.25 8.88
N PHE A 66 0.96 -5.02 7.95
CA PHE A 66 0.86 -5.84 6.73
C PHE A 66 1.91 -5.43 5.71
N ALA A 67 3.17 -5.72 6.01
CA ALA A 67 4.17 -5.88 4.98
C ALA A 67 4.45 -7.38 4.86
N PRO A 68 4.05 -8.06 3.76
CA PRO A 68 4.51 -9.41 3.50
C PRO A 68 5.99 -9.32 3.08
N VAL A 69 6.86 -9.07 4.05
CA VAL A 69 8.30 -9.22 3.86
C VAL A 69 8.56 -10.71 3.90
N VAL A 70 8.54 -11.33 2.72
CA VAL A 70 8.92 -12.72 2.57
C VAL A 70 10.36 -12.86 3.05
N LYS A 71 10.55 -13.54 4.17
CA LYS A 71 11.89 -13.87 4.68
C LYS A 71 12.48 -14.96 3.79
N LEU A 72 13.75 -14.84 3.42
CA LEU A 72 14.47 -15.87 2.67
C LEU A 72 14.37 -17.26 3.33
N VAL A 73 14.25 -17.30 4.65
CA VAL A 73 14.04 -18.53 5.42
C VAL A 73 12.72 -19.22 5.05
N THR A 74 11.64 -18.46 4.87
CA THR A 74 10.33 -18.99 4.45
C THR A 74 10.38 -19.58 3.05
N ILE A 75 11.11 -18.94 2.12
CA ILE A 75 11.32 -19.44 0.75
C ILE A 75 12.10 -20.76 0.76
N ARG A 76 13.20 -20.82 1.55
CA ARG A 76 14.02 -22.02 1.67
C ARG A 76 13.23 -23.20 2.23
N LEU A 77 12.40 -22.96 3.25
CA LEU A 77 11.54 -24.00 3.84
C LEU A 77 10.55 -24.58 2.82
N LEU A 78 9.87 -23.72 2.06
CA LEU A 78 8.96 -24.14 0.99
C LEU A 78 9.65 -24.97 -0.08
N LEU A 79 10.86 -24.57 -0.50
CA LEU A 79 11.64 -25.33 -1.48
C LEU A 79 12.01 -26.72 -0.97
N VAL A 80 12.41 -26.84 0.30
CA VAL A 80 12.73 -28.14 0.92
C VAL A 80 11.51 -29.06 0.98
N ILE A 81 10.34 -28.52 1.35
CA ILE A 81 9.08 -29.27 1.41
C ILE A 81 8.68 -29.79 0.02
N VAL A 82 8.85 -28.98 -1.03
CA VAL A 82 8.49 -29.36 -2.41
C VAL A 82 9.52 -30.31 -3.03
N SER A 83 10.78 -30.24 -2.62
CA SER A 83 11.83 -31.14 -3.11
C SER A 83 11.87 -32.51 -2.41
N SER A 84 11.08 -32.67 -1.33
CA SER A 84 10.95 -33.94 -0.59
C SER A 84 9.76 -34.73 -1.14
#